data_AF-E6UHU5-F1
#
_entry.id   AF-E6UHU5-F1
#
_cell.length_a   1.000
_cell.length_b   1.000
_cell.length_c   1.000
_cell.angle_alpha   90.00
_cell.angle_beta   90.00
_cell.angle_gamma   90.00
#
_symmetry.space_group_name_H-M   'P 1'
#
loop_
_entity.id
_entity.type
_entity.pdbx_description
1 polymer ?
#
loop_
_entity_poly.entity_id
_entity_poly.type
_entity_poly.pdbx_seq_one_letter_code
_entity_poly.pdbx_strand_id
1 'polypeptide(L)'
;MIFIITVIVAIIAVFFGLFATLGIAVAVICGLFMGISVTIIKLFILPRFEARERLRLANDNVRLSPEKLEVRYDSYKNGYVIDCFYTSPETGRKFVFSTQPFATDPTPYLFDAKLTIVANRVDYSNYIVDTNGLDNIIR
;
A
#
# COMPACT_ATOMS: atom_id res chain seq x y z
N MET A 1 31.84 -3.58 59.61
CA MET A 1 31.96 -4.04 58.20
C MET A 1 30.60 -4.45 57.62
N ILE A 2 29.86 -5.38 58.24
CA ILE A 2 28.54 -5.83 57.76
C ILE A 2 27.55 -4.68 57.61
N PHE A 3 27.45 -3.78 58.60
CA PHE A 3 26.55 -2.63 58.56
C PHE A 3 26.81 -1.67 57.37
N ILE A 4 28.08 -1.43 57.06
CA ILE A 4 28.49 -0.56 55.94
C ILE A 4 28.10 -1.22 54.61
N ILE A 5 28.30 -2.53 54.48
CA ILE A 5 27.92 -3.29 53.28
C ILE A 5 26.40 -3.25 53.07
N THR A 6 25.60 -3.43 54.13
CA THR A 6 24.13 -3.35 54.02
C THR A 6 23.63 -1.97 53.60
N VAL A 7 24.26 -0.88 54.07
CA VAL A 7 23.89 0.49 53.66
C VAL A 7 24.23 0.72 52.19
N ILE A 8 25.39 0.27 51.72
CA ILE A 8 25.79 0.39 50.31
C ILE A 8 24.82 -0.38 49.40
N VAL A 9 24.45 -1.62 49.78
CA VAL A 9 23.49 -2.42 49.01
C VAL A 9 22.12 -1.75 48.95
N ALA A 10 21.65 -1.16 50.05
CA ALA A 10 20.37 -0.45 50.09
C ALA A 10 20.37 0.79 49.15
N ILE A 11 21.45 1.56 49.13
CA ILE A 11 21.59 2.73 48.24
C ILE A 11 21.57 2.30 46.77
N ILE A 12 22.30 1.24 46.43
CA ILE A 12 22.34 0.70 45.06
C ILE A 12 20.94 0.22 44.63
N ALA A 13 20.23 -0.51 45.50
CA ALA A 13 18.88 -1.00 45.21
C ALA A 13 17.90 0.16 44.95
N VAL A 14 17.95 1.24 45.75
CA VAL A 14 17.12 2.43 45.54
C VAL A 14 17.45 3.13 44.23
N PHE A 15 18.73 3.25 43.88
CA PHE A 15 19.17 3.84 42.61
C PHE A 15 18.65 3.05 41.40
N PHE A 16 18.78 1.72 41.41
CA PHE A 16 18.25 0.88 40.34
C PHE A 16 16.72 0.92 40.25
N GLY A 17 16.02 0.97 41.39
CA GLY A 17 14.56 1.11 41.42
C GLY A 17 14.07 2.43 40.79
N LEU A 18 14.74 3.54 41.10
CA LEU A 18 14.44 4.85 40.51
C LEU A 18 14.77 4.88 39.01
N PHE A 19 15.90 4.29 38.59
CA PHE A 19 16.28 4.24 37.18
C PHE A 19 15.32 3.38 36.35
N ALA A 20 14.89 2.22 36.87
CA ALA A 20 13.97 1.34 36.17
C ALA A 20 12.57 1.97 36.00
N THR A 21 12.06 2.64 37.04
CA THR A 21 10.73 3.27 36.98
C THR A 21 10.69 4.46 36.01
N LEU A 22 11.72 5.31 36.01
CA LEU A 22 11.88 6.38 35.03
C LEU A 22 12.07 5.83 33.61
N GLY A 23 12.90 4.79 33.45
CA GLY A 23 13.14 4.15 32.17
C GLY A 23 11.86 3.58 31.54
N ILE A 24 11.02 2.91 32.34
CA ILE A 24 9.73 2.38 31.88
C ILE A 24 8.79 3.52 31.48
N ALA A 25 8.71 4.59 32.27
CA ALA A 25 7.86 5.74 31.94
C ALA A 25 8.26 6.39 30.61
N VAL A 26 9.57 6.59 30.38
CA VAL A 26 10.08 7.12 29.10
C VAL A 26 9.79 6.17 27.94
N ALA A 27 9.99 4.86 28.12
CA ALA A 27 9.72 3.88 27.08
C ALA A 27 8.24 3.87 26.65
N VAL A 28 7.31 4.00 27.60
CA VAL A 28 5.87 4.07 27.30
C VAL A 28 5.53 5.34 26.52
N ILE A 29 6.09 6.49 26.89
CA ILE A 29 5.86 7.76 26.19
C ILE A 29 6.42 7.71 24.76
N CYS A 30 7.65 7.22 24.58
CA CYS A 30 8.25 7.06 23.26
C CYS A 30 7.45 6.08 22.38
N GLY A 31 6.99 4.96 22.95
CA GLY A 31 6.15 3.99 22.24
C GLY A 31 4.83 4.58 21.76
N LEU A 32 4.17 5.38 22.60
CA LEU A 32 2.95 6.09 22.23
C LEU A 32 3.19 7.09 21.09
N PHE A 33 4.25 7.91 21.18
CA PHE A 33 4.61 8.85 20.12
C PHE A 33 4.92 8.15 18.80
N MET A 34 5.61 7.01 18.84
CA MET A 34 5.91 6.23 17.64
C MET A 34 4.65 5.61 17.01
N GLY A 35 3.70 5.14 17.82
CA GLY A 35 2.41 4.64 17.31
C GLY A 35 1.58 5.73 16.64
N ILE A 36 1.52 6.92 17.25
CA ILE A 36 0.80 8.08 16.71
C ILE A 36 1.44 8.58 15.41
N SER A 37 2.77 8.64 15.33
CA SER A 37 3.45 9.10 14.12
C SER A 37 3.23 8.15 12.94
N VAL A 38 3.32 6.83 13.15
CA VAL A 38 3.08 5.83 12.09
C VAL A 38 1.64 5.88 11.57
N THR A 39 0.66 6.06 12.46
CA THR A 39 -0.74 6.18 12.06
C THR A 39 -0.99 7.45 11.25
N ILE A 40 -0.45 8.60 11.65
CA ILE A 40 -0.54 9.85 10.88
C ILE A 40 0.10 9.70 9.49
N ILE A 41 1.29 9.10 9.41
CA ILE A 41 1.98 8.87 8.13
C ILE A 41 1.14 8.00 7.19
N LYS A 42 0.62 6.87 7.68
CA LYS A 42 -0.21 5.98 6.85
C LYS A 42 -1.50 6.65 6.38
N LEU A 43 -2.12 7.47 7.22
CA LEU A 43 -3.44 8.03 6.93
C LEU A 43 -3.37 9.28 6.04
N PHE A 44 -2.32 10.11 6.19
CA PHE A 44 -2.22 11.38 5.45
C PHE A 44 -1.20 11.38 4.33
N ILE A 45 -0.07 10.69 4.51
CA ILE A 45 1.07 10.80 3.59
C ILE A 45 0.94 9.80 2.44
N LEU A 46 0.61 8.54 2.74
CA LEU A 46 0.44 7.47 1.74
C LEU A 46 -0.58 7.83 0.64
N PRO A 47 -1.84 8.21 0.94
CA PRO A 47 -2.81 8.51 -0.11
C PRO A 47 -2.43 9.75 -0.95
N ARG A 48 -1.66 10.68 -0.35
CA ARG A 48 -1.20 11.89 -1.06
C ARG A 48 -0.11 11.57 -2.09
N PHE A 49 0.76 10.60 -1.81
CA PHE A 49 1.77 10.17 -2.76
C PHE A 49 1.16 9.36 -3.91
N GLU A 50 0.23 8.44 -3.60
CA GLU A 50 -0.49 7.68 -4.63
C GLU A 50 -1.23 8.61 -5.61
N ALA A 51 -1.90 9.65 -5.12
CA ALA A 51 -2.61 10.60 -5.97
C ALA A 51 -1.66 11.40 -6.90
N ARG A 52 -0.47 11.80 -6.41
CA ARG A 52 0.52 12.50 -7.24
C ARG A 52 1.13 11.61 -8.31
N GLU A 53 1.37 10.34 -7.98
CA GLU A 53 1.91 9.38 -8.93
C GLU A 53 0.90 9.10 -10.05
N ARG A 54 -0.39 8.93 -9.70
CA ARG A 54 -1.47 8.84 -10.69
C ARG A 54 -1.52 10.05 -11.63
N LEU A 55 -1.30 11.27 -11.12
CA LEU A 55 -1.31 12.49 -11.94
C LEU A 55 -0.08 12.61 -12.85
N ARG A 56 1.11 12.17 -12.41
CA ARG A 56 2.29 12.11 -13.29
C ARG A 56 2.09 11.12 -14.44
N LEU A 57 1.48 9.98 -14.12
CA LEU A 57 1.10 8.97 -15.11
C LEU A 57 0.00 9.47 -16.06
N ALA A 58 -0.75 10.53 -15.74
CA ALA A 58 -1.75 11.06 -16.67
C ALA A 58 -1.16 11.94 -17.78
N ASN A 59 0.02 12.56 -17.57
CA ASN A 59 0.59 13.55 -18.48
C ASN A 59 1.61 13.00 -19.49
N ASP A 60 2.38 11.95 -19.14
CA ASP A 60 3.49 11.44 -19.97
C ASP A 60 3.19 10.09 -20.66
N ASN A 61 1.95 9.60 -20.57
CA ASN A 61 1.61 8.21 -20.86
C ASN A 61 0.80 8.00 -22.15
N VAL A 62 0.82 6.76 -22.64
CA VAL A 62 0.03 6.32 -23.78
C VAL A 62 -1.25 5.66 -23.27
N ARG A 63 -2.37 6.00 -23.91
CA ARG A 63 -3.66 5.33 -23.69
C ARG A 63 -3.75 4.12 -24.61
N LEU A 64 -3.91 2.94 -24.02
CA LEU A 64 -3.97 1.67 -24.73
C LEU A 64 -5.37 1.10 -24.58
N SER A 65 -5.93 0.63 -25.69
CA SER A 65 -7.16 -0.15 -25.68
C SER A 65 -6.79 -1.63 -25.60
N PRO A 66 -7.25 -2.37 -24.58
CA PRO A 66 -7.00 -3.80 -24.51
C PRO A 66 -7.73 -4.54 -25.64
N GLU A 67 -7.12 -5.62 -26.11
CA GLU A 67 -7.67 -6.52 -27.14
C GLU A 67 -8.59 -7.58 -26.53
N LYS A 68 -8.24 -8.04 -25.32
CA LYS A 68 -8.97 -9.07 -24.58
C LYS A 68 -9.01 -8.69 -23.11
N LEU A 69 -10.13 -8.98 -22.49
CA LEU A 69 -10.35 -8.89 -21.05
C LEU A 69 -10.63 -10.29 -20.51
N GLU A 70 -10.01 -10.62 -19.39
CA GLU A 70 -10.25 -11.90 -18.69
C GLU A 70 -10.38 -11.64 -17.20
N VAL A 71 -11.39 -12.21 -16.57
CA VAL A 71 -11.59 -12.09 -15.13
C VAL A 71 -11.03 -13.33 -14.45
N ARG A 72 -10.21 -13.12 -13.44
CA ARG A 72 -9.60 -14.19 -12.64
C ARG A 72 -9.74 -13.86 -11.17
N TYR A 73 -10.07 -14.86 -10.35
CA TYR A 73 -9.99 -14.72 -8.90
C TYR A 73 -8.53 -14.84 -8.45
N ASP A 74 -8.02 -13.81 -7.77
CA ASP A 74 -6.67 -13.80 -7.21
C ASP A 74 -6.75 -14.12 -5.71
N SER A 75 -6.43 -15.38 -5.37
CA SER A 75 -6.42 -15.85 -3.98
C SER A 75 -5.39 -15.14 -3.09
N TYR A 76 -4.35 -14.55 -3.66
CA TYR A 76 -3.37 -13.79 -2.87
C TYR A 76 -3.92 -12.43 -2.43
N LYS A 77 -4.71 -11.81 -3.31
CA LYS A 77 -5.33 -10.50 -3.08
C LYS A 77 -6.76 -10.58 -2.54
N ASN A 78 -7.32 -11.78 -2.41
CA ASN A 78 -8.70 -12.05 -1.99
C ASN A 78 -9.74 -11.23 -2.77
N GLY A 79 -9.66 -11.27 -4.10
CA GLY A 79 -10.62 -10.58 -4.95
C GLY A 79 -10.51 -10.94 -6.41
N TYR A 80 -11.46 -10.46 -7.20
CA TYR A 80 -11.49 -10.64 -8.65
C TYR A 80 -10.61 -9.60 -9.31
N VAL A 81 -9.79 -10.01 -10.27
CA VAL A 81 -8.90 -9.13 -11.02
C VAL A 81 -9.25 -9.29 -12.49
N ILE A 82 -9.34 -8.17 -13.19
CA ILE A 82 -9.47 -8.11 -14.65
C ILE A 82 -8.06 -7.99 -15.23
N ASP A 83 -7.66 -9.01 -15.98
CA ASP A 83 -6.44 -9.07 -16.76
C ASP A 83 -6.74 -8.54 -18.17
N CYS A 84 -6.11 -7.42 -18.51
CA CYS A 84 -6.26 -6.71 -19.77
C CYS A 84 -5.06 -7.00 -20.66
N PHE A 85 -5.30 -7.68 -21.79
CA PHE A 85 -4.25 -8.07 -22.73
C PHE A 85 -4.08 -7.01 -23.81
N TYR A 86 -2.82 -6.66 -24.09
CA TYR A 86 -2.48 -5.70 -25.13
C TYR A 86 -1.23 -6.16 -25.88
N THR A 87 -1.27 -6.13 -27.21
CA THR A 87 -0.10 -6.41 -28.04
C THR A 87 0.50 -5.08 -28.52
N SER A 88 1.76 -4.82 -28.18
CA SER A 88 2.46 -3.61 -28.63
C SER A 88 2.66 -3.65 -30.16
N PRO A 89 2.19 -2.65 -30.92
CA PRO A 89 2.38 -2.61 -32.38
C PRO A 89 3.84 -2.34 -32.77
N GLU A 90 4.61 -1.66 -31.90
CA GLU A 90 6.02 -1.33 -32.15
C GLU A 90 6.93 -2.55 -31.97
N THR A 91 6.63 -3.44 -31.02
CA THR A 91 7.52 -4.55 -30.62
C THR A 91 6.94 -5.95 -30.81
N GLY A 92 5.63 -6.07 -31.07
CA GLY A 92 4.92 -7.34 -31.17
C GLY A 92 4.77 -8.10 -29.84
N ARG A 93 5.23 -7.53 -28.73
CA ARG A 93 5.17 -8.18 -27.41
C ARG A 93 3.76 -8.06 -26.81
N LYS A 94 3.32 -9.13 -26.17
CA LYS A 94 2.07 -9.18 -25.40
C LYS A 94 2.33 -8.77 -23.96
N PHE A 95 1.56 -7.80 -23.49
CA PHE A 95 1.56 -7.33 -22.12
C PHE A 95 0.23 -7.67 -21.47
N VAL A 96 0.28 -7.96 -20.17
CA VAL A 96 -0.89 -8.24 -19.34
C VAL A 96 -0.91 -7.19 -18.24
N PHE A 97 -1.99 -6.41 -18.21
CA PHE A 97 -2.21 -5.35 -17.23
C PHE A 97 -3.36 -5.77 -16.33
N SER A 98 -3.09 -5.87 -15.03
CA SER A 98 -4.04 -6.34 -14.04
C SER A 98 -4.61 -5.17 -13.24
N THR A 99 -5.92 -5.17 -13.06
CA THR A 99 -6.62 -4.20 -12.20
C THR A 99 -6.33 -4.43 -10.71
N GLN A 100 -6.76 -3.49 -9.87
CA GLN A 100 -6.89 -3.74 -8.43
C GLN A 100 -7.98 -4.80 -8.18
N PRO A 101 -7.88 -5.60 -7.11
CA PRO A 101 -8.87 -6.63 -6.80
C PRO A 101 -10.24 -6.01 -6.48
N PHE A 102 -11.28 -6.52 -7.12
CA PHE A 102 -12.68 -6.25 -6.85
C PHE A 102 -13.24 -7.23 -5.82
N ALA A 103 -14.14 -6.75 -4.95
CA ALA A 103 -14.78 -7.59 -3.94
C ALA A 103 -15.81 -8.56 -4.52
N THR A 104 -16.44 -8.19 -5.64
CA THR A 104 -17.44 -9.00 -6.34
C THR A 104 -17.03 -9.24 -7.78
N ASP A 105 -17.59 -10.28 -8.40
CA ASP A 105 -17.26 -10.68 -9.77
C ASP A 105 -17.66 -9.58 -10.77
N PRO A 106 -16.70 -8.94 -11.47
CA PRO A 106 -16.99 -7.87 -12.42
C PRO A 106 -17.49 -8.39 -13.78
N THR A 107 -17.46 -9.70 -14.05
CA THR A 107 -17.82 -10.31 -15.34
C THR A 107 -19.13 -9.78 -15.95
N PRO A 108 -20.24 -9.63 -15.19
CA PRO A 108 -21.51 -9.14 -15.74
C PRO A 108 -21.44 -7.71 -16.29
N TYR A 109 -20.49 -6.91 -15.81
CA TYR A 109 -20.38 -5.48 -16.11
C TYR A 109 -19.36 -5.18 -17.22
N LEU A 110 -18.64 -6.21 -17.69
CA LEU A 110 -17.62 -6.06 -18.73
C LEU A 110 -18.17 -6.03 -20.16
N PHE A 111 -19.45 -6.38 -20.36
CA PHE A 111 -20.06 -6.45 -21.70
C PHE A 111 -20.01 -5.13 -22.47
N ASP A 112 -20.15 -3.99 -21.80
CA ASP A 112 -20.11 -2.65 -22.41
C ASP A 112 -18.97 -1.77 -21.86
N ALA A 113 -18.12 -2.30 -20.98
CA ALA A 113 -17.07 -1.53 -20.34
C ALA A 113 -15.88 -1.29 -21.29
N LYS A 114 -15.64 -0.03 -21.65
CA LYS A 114 -14.42 0.39 -22.36
C LYS A 114 -13.30 0.68 -21.37
N LEU A 115 -12.69 -0.39 -20.86
CA LEU A 115 -11.50 -0.26 -20.04
C LEU A 115 -10.35 0.36 -20.84
N THR A 116 -9.70 1.36 -20.27
CA THR A 116 -8.55 2.02 -20.90
C THR A 116 -7.33 1.82 -20.02
N ILE A 117 -6.20 1.39 -20.60
CA ILE A 117 -4.96 1.26 -19.85
C ILE A 117 -4.14 2.53 -20.09
N VAL A 118 -3.67 3.15 -19.01
CA VAL A 118 -2.76 4.29 -19.04
C VAL A 118 -1.41 3.78 -18.56
N ALA A 119 -0.47 3.55 -19.48
CA ALA A 119 0.85 3.01 -19.18
C ALA A 119 1.95 3.99 -19.60
N ASN A 120 3.05 3.99 -18.85
CA ASN A 120 4.22 4.76 -19.23
C ASN A 120 4.86 4.17 -20.50
N ARG A 121 5.16 5.03 -21.48
CA ARG A 121 5.72 4.61 -22.77
C ARG A 121 7.10 3.95 -22.65
N VAL A 122 7.87 4.39 -21.65
CA VAL A 122 9.25 3.91 -21.41
C VAL A 122 9.24 2.66 -20.53
N ASP A 123 8.34 2.61 -19.55
CA ASP A 123 8.24 1.52 -18.59
C ASP A 123 6.79 1.04 -18.42
N TYR A 124 6.42 0.00 -19.18
CA TYR A 124 5.10 -0.61 -19.14
C TYR A 124 4.77 -1.28 -17.80
N SER A 125 5.73 -1.44 -16.88
CA SER A 125 5.41 -1.94 -15.53
C SER A 125 4.67 -0.91 -14.68
N ASN A 126 4.79 0.38 -15.01
CA ASN A 126 4.06 1.45 -14.35
C ASN A 126 2.82 1.82 -15.16
N TYR A 127 1.67 1.29 -14.73
CA TYR A 127 0.40 1.45 -15.41
C TYR A 127 -0.75 1.60 -14.44
N ILE A 128 -1.83 2.18 -14.96
CA ILE A 128 -3.13 2.26 -14.29
C ILE A 128 -4.15 1.75 -15.29
N VAL A 129 -4.98 0.81 -14.86
CA VAL A 129 -6.17 0.43 -15.63
C VAL A 129 -7.29 1.36 -15.18
N ASP A 130 -7.71 2.24 -16.09
CA ASP A 130 -8.86 3.09 -15.89
C ASP A 130 -10.12 2.22 -15.96
N THR A 131 -10.77 2.12 -14.79
CA THR A 131 -11.99 1.34 -14.56
C THR A 131 -13.22 2.23 -14.50
N ASN A 132 -13.12 3.48 -14.98
CA ASN A 132 -14.24 4.42 -15.11
C ASN A 132 -15.49 3.71 -15.68
N GLY A 133 -16.53 3.59 -14.86
CA GLY A 133 -17.78 2.87 -15.17
C GLY A 133 -18.00 1.57 -14.38
N LEU A 134 -16.96 1.01 -13.75
CA LEU A 134 -17.02 -0.13 -12.82
C LEU A 134 -16.91 0.31 -11.35
N ASP A 135 -16.78 1.61 -11.08
CA ASP A 135 -16.55 2.18 -9.74
C ASP A 135 -17.64 1.87 -8.72
N ASN A 136 -18.87 1.60 -9.18
CA ASN A 136 -19.99 1.23 -8.30
C ASN A 136 -19.87 -0.18 -7.70
N ILE A 137 -18.92 -1.00 -8.18
CA ILE A 137 -18.63 -2.36 -7.71
C ILE A 137 -17.46 -2.36 -6.70
N ILE A 138 -16.74 -1.23 -6.62
CA ILE A 138 -15.52 -1.06 -5.82
C ILE A 138 -15.84 -0.72 -4.34
N ARG A 139 -17.10 -0.40 -4.01
CA ARG A 139 -17.53 -0.09 -2.63
C ARG A 139 -18.08 -1.28 -1.88
#